data_AF-A0AAU5WVH6-F1
#
_entry.id   AF-A0AAU5WVH6-F1
#
_cell.length_a   1.000
_cell.length_b   1.000
_cell.length_c   1.000
_cell.angle_alpha   90.00
_cell.angle_beta   90.00
_cell.angle_gamma   90.00
#
_symmetry.space_group_name_H-M   'P 1'
#
loop_
_entity.id
_entity.type
_entity.pdbx_description
1 polymer ?
#
loop_
_entity_poly.entity_id
_entity_poly.type
_entity_poly.pdbx_seq_one_letter_code
_entity_poly.pdbx_strand_id
1 'polypeptide(L)'
;MALIAPDAAPAAGPCSIRPATSHATPRAALAERLAAHAALAAALTGSAEADHRAWRLAKATVGTDDRVAAELEHTARRARERGGYEAAARAYDQAARLSSTPADQARRLTLAGEAAAETARLNDARAAAERAAALAADPPLLARIARVRATADFKQGRPRSAHALLTEGAVHIAGTDPHQELRMHLTAANAAWIAGDTDLLAVTAARLTAFEPPDGDPMASVHAFLVWMTRLALGSPAGTLPPPGRVVTEAREAAVRCPHDLSFIGIGGLVAGQERHTRDVLAAMAAESRVRGRLGWLAAMLSLQSTAEVLLGEHTNARTTAQEALRLALDTGLVWWIRYANGILAYLAAVEGDEDSCQAHAADALGGPAAAPGGTWAHWALALLDLGAGHAERAVTRLDLAARGPVRFGTPLTRGIPDVVEALVRQAMQAEAADALTHLTDWAFRIDQPSVDALVARCRALLTPDAEDHYRTALDLHEKDPRPFEQARTALLYGEWLRRRRRKGDARPYLSSARGTFESLGAHPWAKRASAELGATGARRSPGSATRGLTPQELQVSRLAAQGLSNKEIAARLFLSRRTVGYHLNKAYPKLGVLSRKELATVPLA
;
A
#
# COMPACT_ATOMS: atom_id res chain seq x y z
N MET A 1 -46.15 12.48 44.92
CA MET A 1 -46.60 13.56 45.84
C MET A 1 -46.53 14.86 45.05
N ALA A 2 -47.65 15.23 44.41
CA ALA A 2 -48.49 16.39 44.76
C ALA A 2 -47.91 17.68 44.13
N LEU A 3 -48.35 18.16 42.96
CA LEU A 3 -49.61 18.88 42.65
C LEU A 3 -50.02 19.87 43.75
N ILE A 4 -49.96 21.17 43.45
CA ILE A 4 -51.00 22.21 43.63
C ILE A 4 -50.41 23.58 43.19
N ALA A 5 -51.07 24.22 42.22
CA ALA A 5 -51.17 25.68 42.07
C ALA A 5 -52.60 26.08 42.50
N PRO A 6 -52.95 27.35 42.85
CA PRO A 6 -53.21 28.36 41.80
C PRO A 6 -53.06 29.86 42.17
N ASP A 7 -53.10 30.69 41.10
CA ASP A 7 -53.67 32.03 40.90
C ASP A 7 -53.33 33.27 41.76
N ALA A 8 -52.80 34.32 41.10
CA ALA A 8 -53.58 35.53 40.72
C ALA A 8 -52.72 36.56 39.94
N ALA A 9 -53.22 37.05 38.80
CA ALA A 9 -52.72 38.22 38.06
C ALA A 9 -53.44 39.52 38.49
N PRO A 10 -52.97 40.72 38.08
CA PRO A 10 -53.55 41.28 36.85
C PRO A 10 -52.59 42.04 35.91
N ALA A 11 -52.78 41.75 34.62
CA ALA A 11 -52.85 42.62 33.43
C ALA A 11 -52.06 43.95 33.35
N ALA A 12 -51.16 44.01 32.35
CA ALA A 12 -50.94 45.19 31.51
C ALA A 12 -50.65 44.75 30.04
N GLY A 13 -51.67 44.94 29.18
CA GLY A 13 -51.65 45.17 27.72
C GLY A 13 -50.68 44.39 26.78
N PRO A 14 -51.19 43.53 25.87
CA PRO A 14 -50.41 43.04 24.75
C PRO A 14 -50.32 44.10 23.64
N CYS A 15 -49.09 44.50 23.29
CA CYS A 15 -48.79 45.20 22.03
C CYS A 15 -49.09 44.25 20.87
N SER A 16 -50.22 44.44 20.20
CA SER A 16 -50.62 43.62 19.06
C SER A 16 -49.70 43.89 17.87
N ILE A 17 -48.79 42.97 17.57
CA ILE A 17 -48.21 42.88 16.23
C ILE A 17 -49.26 42.18 15.37
N ARG A 18 -50.14 42.96 14.74
CA ARG A 18 -51.01 42.45 13.67
C ARG A 18 -50.11 41.97 12.51
N PRO A 19 -50.34 40.76 11.96
CA PRO A 19 -49.66 40.32 10.76
C PRO A 19 -50.26 41.11 9.60
N ALA A 20 -49.52 42.11 9.11
CA ALA A 20 -49.81 42.65 7.80
C ALA A 20 -49.50 41.55 6.79
N THR A 21 -50.54 40.88 6.31
CA THR A 21 -50.56 40.10 5.08
C THR A 21 -50.27 41.07 3.92
N SER A 22 -49.01 41.45 3.80
CA SER A 22 -48.44 42.04 2.62
C SER A 22 -48.14 40.87 1.69
N HIS A 23 -48.75 40.88 0.51
CA HIS A 23 -48.18 40.21 -0.66
C HIS A 23 -46.79 40.82 -0.90
N ALA A 24 -45.80 40.40 -0.12
CA ALA A 24 -44.41 40.67 -0.40
C ALA A 24 -44.13 39.98 -1.72
N THR A 25 -44.15 40.76 -2.79
CA THR A 25 -43.65 40.32 -4.09
C THR A 25 -42.29 39.65 -3.84
N PRO A 26 -41.97 38.51 -4.51
CA PRO A 26 -40.73 37.75 -4.24
C PRO A 26 -39.46 38.61 -4.20
N ARG A 27 -39.51 39.76 -4.87
CA ARG A 27 -38.49 40.80 -4.95
C ARG A 27 -38.28 41.58 -3.64
N ALA A 28 -39.33 41.93 -2.91
CA ALA A 28 -39.23 42.59 -1.60
C ALA A 28 -38.59 41.64 -0.56
N ALA A 29 -39.01 40.37 -0.56
CA ALA A 29 -38.42 39.34 0.30
C ALA A 29 -36.96 39.00 -0.06
N LEU A 30 -36.53 39.20 -1.32
CA LEU A 30 -35.12 39.06 -1.71
C LEU A 30 -34.29 40.25 -1.20
N ALA A 31 -34.77 41.48 -1.38
CA ALA A 31 -34.09 42.69 -0.94
C ALA A 31 -33.85 42.68 0.58
N GLU A 32 -34.84 42.27 1.38
CA GLU A 32 -34.71 42.14 2.83
C GLU A 32 -33.66 41.09 3.24
N ARG A 33 -33.59 39.96 2.54
CA ARG A 33 -32.58 38.91 2.78
C ARG A 33 -31.16 39.39 2.45
N LEU A 34 -30.99 40.12 1.34
CA LEU A 34 -29.71 40.70 0.96
C LEU A 34 -29.26 41.74 1.99
N ALA A 35 -30.17 42.63 2.42
CA ALA A 35 -29.90 43.63 3.45
C ALA A 35 -29.52 42.97 4.79
N ALA A 36 -30.20 41.90 5.20
CA ALA A 36 -29.86 41.15 6.40
C ALA A 36 -28.45 40.53 6.32
N HIS A 37 -28.08 39.94 5.17
CA HIS A 37 -26.73 39.42 4.97
C HIS A 37 -25.65 40.51 4.98
N ALA A 38 -25.93 41.67 4.39
CA ALA A 38 -25.03 42.82 4.43
C ALA A 38 -24.84 43.36 5.86
N ALA A 39 -25.93 43.51 6.62
CA ALA A 39 -25.89 43.96 8.02
C ALA A 39 -25.12 42.97 8.92
N LEU A 40 -25.37 41.67 8.75
CA LEU A 40 -24.61 40.63 9.45
C LEU A 40 -23.13 40.65 9.09
N ALA A 41 -22.77 40.90 7.83
CA ALA A 41 -21.38 41.03 7.42
C ALA A 41 -20.70 42.25 8.08
N ALA A 42 -21.40 43.37 8.16
CA ALA A 42 -20.90 44.61 8.77
C ALA A 42 -20.64 44.46 10.28
N ALA A 43 -21.40 43.60 10.96
CA ALA A 43 -21.22 43.32 12.38
C ALA A 43 -20.00 42.44 12.71
N LEU A 44 -19.44 41.71 11.73
CA LEU A 44 -18.35 40.74 11.92
C LEU A 44 -16.98 41.38 11.64
N THR A 45 -16.44 42.12 12.62
CA THR A 45 -15.21 42.91 12.45
C THR A 45 -13.94 42.17 12.89
N GLY A 46 -14.06 41.08 13.64
CA GLY A 46 -12.92 40.32 14.14
C GLY A 46 -12.15 39.55 13.05
N SER A 47 -10.85 39.33 13.27
CA SER A 47 -10.03 38.46 12.41
C SER A 47 -10.48 36.99 12.46
N ALA A 48 -10.92 36.52 13.64
CA ALA A 48 -11.50 35.19 13.83
C ALA A 48 -12.84 35.00 13.09
N GLU A 49 -13.54 36.08 12.77
CA GLU A 49 -14.85 36.07 12.11
C GLU A 49 -14.75 36.27 10.59
N ALA A 50 -13.53 36.44 10.06
CA ALA A 50 -13.30 36.78 8.66
C ALA A 50 -13.92 35.76 7.69
N ASP A 51 -13.85 34.46 8.01
CA ASP A 51 -14.45 33.40 7.21
C ASP A 51 -15.99 33.58 7.14
N HIS A 52 -16.64 33.82 8.28
CA HIS A 52 -18.08 34.05 8.33
C HIS A 52 -18.49 35.34 7.62
N ARG A 53 -17.72 36.42 7.79
CA ARG A 53 -17.96 37.69 7.10
C ARG A 53 -17.94 37.50 5.59
N ALA A 54 -16.93 36.82 5.05
CA ALA A 54 -16.80 36.57 3.61
C ALA A 54 -18.05 35.85 3.06
N TRP A 55 -18.55 34.82 3.77
CA TRP A 55 -19.76 34.11 3.38
C TRP A 55 -21.04 34.96 3.49
N ARG A 56 -21.13 35.89 4.45
CA ARG A 56 -22.26 36.82 4.55
C ARG A 56 -22.23 37.84 3.41
N LEU A 57 -21.07 38.41 3.10
CA LEU A 57 -20.88 39.30 1.95
C LEU A 57 -21.28 38.60 0.65
N ALA A 58 -20.80 37.37 0.43
CA ALA A 58 -21.11 36.59 -0.76
C ALA A 58 -22.62 36.35 -0.97
N LYS A 59 -23.39 36.18 0.12
CA LYS A 59 -24.85 36.03 0.06
C LYS A 59 -25.59 37.36 -0.13
N ALA A 60 -24.94 38.49 0.15
CA ALA A 60 -25.49 39.83 -0.05
C ALA A 60 -25.17 40.41 -1.45
N THR A 61 -24.17 39.85 -2.15
CA THR A 61 -23.77 40.30 -3.50
C THR A 61 -24.75 39.80 -4.57
N VAL A 62 -25.14 40.71 -5.47
CA VAL A 62 -25.88 40.40 -6.70
C VAL A 62 -24.96 40.66 -7.89
N GLY A 63 -24.70 39.64 -8.71
CA GLY A 63 -23.73 39.73 -9.82
C GLY A 63 -22.31 39.44 -9.36
N THR A 64 -21.32 40.16 -9.90
CA THR A 64 -19.90 39.99 -9.61
C THR A 64 -19.38 41.04 -8.62
N ASP A 65 -18.44 40.65 -7.78
CA ASP A 65 -17.74 41.50 -6.80
C ASP A 65 -16.36 40.88 -6.51
N ASP A 66 -15.31 41.44 -7.11
CA ASP A 66 -13.95 40.91 -7.01
C ASP A 66 -13.37 41.02 -5.59
N ARG A 67 -13.84 41.99 -4.79
CA ARG A 67 -13.40 42.14 -3.40
C ARG A 67 -13.94 40.99 -2.56
N VAL A 68 -15.22 40.66 -2.72
CA VAL A 68 -15.84 39.52 -2.02
C VAL A 68 -15.28 38.20 -2.53
N ALA A 69 -15.01 38.07 -3.84
CA ALA A 69 -14.33 36.92 -4.40
C ALA A 69 -12.93 36.71 -3.78
N ALA A 70 -12.15 37.78 -3.58
CA ALA A 70 -10.86 37.72 -2.93
C ALA A 70 -10.95 37.30 -1.45
N GLU A 71 -11.94 37.80 -0.69
CA GLU A 71 -12.18 37.40 0.72
C GLU A 71 -12.53 35.91 0.86
N LEU A 72 -13.35 35.39 -0.06
CA LEU A 72 -13.64 33.95 -0.14
C LEU A 72 -12.40 33.14 -0.53
N GLU A 73 -11.53 33.67 -1.39
CA GLU A 73 -10.27 33.01 -1.73
C GLU A 73 -9.34 32.89 -0.52
N HIS A 74 -9.26 33.92 0.32
CA HIS A 74 -8.52 33.86 1.58
C HIS A 74 -9.14 32.87 2.57
N THR A 75 -10.47 32.82 2.64
CA THR A 75 -11.22 31.81 3.41
C THR A 75 -10.85 30.40 2.95
N ALA A 76 -10.78 30.18 1.63
CA ALA A 76 -10.39 28.90 1.06
C ALA A 76 -8.94 28.51 1.40
N ARG A 77 -8.00 29.46 1.35
CA ARG A 77 -6.59 29.22 1.73
C ARG A 77 -6.47 28.82 3.21
N ARG A 78 -7.12 29.55 4.12
CA ARG A 78 -7.16 29.23 5.56
C ARG A 78 -7.78 27.87 5.84
N ALA A 79 -8.88 27.54 5.15
CA ALA A 79 -9.50 26.23 5.25
C ALA A 79 -8.53 25.12 4.80
N ARG A 80 -7.82 25.33 3.68
CA ARG A 80 -6.84 24.38 3.15
C ARG A 80 -5.65 24.17 4.09
N GLU A 81 -5.14 25.23 4.72
CA GLU A 81 -4.06 25.16 5.72
C GLU A 81 -4.42 24.30 6.93
N ARG A 82 -5.71 24.24 7.29
CA ARG A 82 -6.24 23.39 8.37
C ARG A 82 -6.74 22.02 7.88
N GLY A 83 -6.50 21.65 6.63
CA GLY A 83 -6.96 20.38 6.04
C GLY A 83 -8.45 20.34 5.66
N GLY A 84 -9.17 21.46 5.72
CA GLY A 84 -10.58 21.60 5.36
C GLY A 84 -10.80 21.74 3.85
N TYR A 85 -10.43 20.72 3.07
CA TYR A 85 -10.48 20.77 1.60
C TYR A 85 -11.89 20.92 1.03
N GLU A 86 -12.92 20.37 1.68
CA GLU A 86 -14.30 20.55 1.24
C GLU A 86 -14.77 22.01 1.37
N ALA A 87 -14.48 22.64 2.52
CA ALA A 87 -14.79 24.05 2.73
C ALA A 87 -14.00 24.94 1.74
N ALA A 88 -12.74 24.60 1.47
CA ALA A 88 -11.92 25.29 0.49
C ALA A 88 -12.51 25.19 -0.93
N ALA A 89 -12.92 23.99 -1.37
CA ALA A 89 -13.52 23.78 -2.68
C ALA A 89 -14.80 24.62 -2.87
N ARG A 90 -15.68 24.65 -1.86
CA ARG A 90 -16.91 25.46 -1.88
C ARG A 90 -16.61 26.96 -1.93
N ALA A 91 -15.64 27.42 -1.14
CA ALA A 91 -15.24 28.82 -1.12
C ALA A 91 -14.61 29.27 -2.45
N TYR A 92 -13.77 28.43 -3.07
CA TYR A 92 -13.22 28.71 -4.40
C TYR A 92 -14.29 28.71 -5.50
N ASP A 93 -15.26 27.76 -5.50
CA ASP A 93 -16.37 27.77 -6.47
C ASP A 93 -17.21 29.04 -6.34
N GLN A 94 -17.53 29.45 -5.12
CA GLN A 94 -18.27 30.68 -4.87
C GLN A 94 -17.45 31.93 -5.27
N ALA A 95 -16.16 31.95 -4.97
CA ALA A 95 -15.27 33.02 -5.39
C ALA A 95 -15.23 33.14 -6.92
N ALA A 96 -15.19 32.02 -7.64
CA ALA A 96 -15.26 32.02 -9.09
C ALA A 96 -16.57 32.65 -9.59
N ARG A 97 -17.73 32.27 -9.04
CA ARG A 97 -19.03 32.86 -9.44
C ARG A 97 -19.11 34.38 -9.28
N LEU A 98 -18.41 34.92 -8.28
CA LEU A 98 -18.38 36.36 -8.00
C LEU A 98 -17.27 37.10 -8.75
N SER A 99 -16.42 36.41 -9.53
CA SER A 99 -15.32 37.03 -10.25
C SER A 99 -15.80 37.73 -11.52
N SER A 100 -15.31 38.93 -11.79
CA SER A 100 -15.71 39.73 -12.97
C SER A 100 -15.05 39.27 -14.27
N THR A 101 -13.84 38.68 -14.21
CA THR A 101 -13.06 38.28 -15.40
C THR A 101 -13.09 36.77 -15.65
N PRO A 102 -13.17 36.30 -16.91
CA PRO A 102 -13.05 34.87 -17.23
C PRO A 102 -11.76 34.22 -16.74
N ALA A 103 -10.64 34.97 -16.73
CA ALA A 103 -9.35 34.49 -16.26
C ALA A 103 -9.37 34.17 -14.75
N ASP A 104 -9.93 35.04 -13.91
CA ASP A 104 -10.06 34.78 -12.47
C ASP A 104 -11.08 33.69 -12.17
N GLN A 105 -12.18 33.64 -12.93
CA GLN A 105 -13.16 32.56 -12.86
C GLN A 105 -12.48 31.21 -13.11
N ALA A 106 -11.74 31.09 -14.22
CA ALA A 106 -11.02 29.87 -14.58
C ALA A 106 -10.00 29.48 -13.50
N ARG A 107 -9.17 30.43 -13.03
CA ARG A 107 -8.16 30.18 -12.00
C ARG A 107 -8.79 29.67 -10.69
N ARG A 108 -9.87 30.30 -10.23
CA ARG A 108 -10.56 29.92 -8.98
C ARG A 108 -11.32 28.60 -9.14
N LEU A 109 -11.90 28.31 -10.30
CA LEU A 109 -12.50 27.00 -10.59
C LEU A 109 -11.46 25.88 -10.62
N THR A 110 -10.27 26.12 -11.16
CA THR A 110 -9.16 25.18 -11.11
C THR A 110 -8.75 24.89 -9.66
N LEU A 111 -8.64 25.92 -8.81
CA LEU A 111 -8.37 25.76 -7.38
C LEU A 111 -9.49 25.01 -6.64
N ALA A 112 -10.75 25.24 -7.02
CA ALA A 112 -11.90 24.49 -6.50
C ALA A 112 -11.79 23.01 -6.86
N GLY A 113 -11.45 22.72 -8.12
CA GLY A 113 -11.26 21.36 -8.62
C GLY A 113 -10.11 20.64 -7.94
N GLU A 114 -8.98 21.31 -7.72
CA GLU A 114 -7.85 20.76 -6.95
C GLU A 114 -8.25 20.42 -5.52
N ALA A 115 -8.92 21.35 -4.82
CA ALA A 115 -9.38 21.10 -3.45
C ALA A 115 -10.41 19.96 -3.39
N ALA A 116 -11.32 19.87 -4.36
CA ALA A 116 -12.28 18.76 -4.45
C ALA A 116 -11.58 17.42 -4.70
N ALA A 117 -10.54 17.39 -5.55
CA ALA A 117 -9.77 16.18 -5.88
C ALA A 117 -8.97 15.62 -4.69
N GLU A 118 -8.65 16.44 -3.68
CA GLU A 118 -8.04 15.97 -2.41
C GLU A 118 -9.04 15.20 -1.54
N THR A 119 -10.34 15.30 -1.83
CA THR A 119 -11.42 14.57 -1.15
C THR A 119 -12.03 13.50 -2.08
N ALA A 120 -12.98 12.71 -1.58
CA ALA A 120 -13.71 11.74 -2.40
C ALA A 120 -14.71 12.37 -3.40
N ARG A 121 -14.73 13.70 -3.56
CA ARG A 121 -15.66 14.43 -4.45
C ARG A 121 -15.13 14.57 -5.89
N LEU A 122 -14.81 13.43 -6.51
CA LEU A 122 -14.13 13.37 -7.81
C LEU A 122 -14.99 13.92 -8.97
N ASN A 123 -16.32 13.76 -8.91
CA ASN A 123 -17.24 14.34 -9.89
C ASN A 123 -17.24 15.87 -9.84
N ASP A 124 -17.21 16.45 -8.63
CA ASP A 124 -17.17 17.90 -8.47
C ASP A 124 -15.83 18.47 -8.93
N ALA A 125 -14.73 17.75 -8.66
CA ALA A 125 -13.41 18.11 -9.17
C ALA A 125 -13.40 18.20 -10.70
N ARG A 126 -13.97 17.17 -11.36
CA ARG A 126 -14.08 17.13 -12.82
C ARG A 126 -14.98 18.25 -13.36
N ALA A 127 -16.15 18.46 -12.77
CA ALA A 127 -17.09 19.48 -13.21
C ALA A 127 -16.55 20.92 -13.03
N ALA A 128 -15.78 21.17 -11.96
CA ALA A 128 -15.09 22.45 -11.78
C ALA A 128 -14.02 22.66 -12.85
N ALA A 129 -13.22 21.64 -13.16
CA ALA A 129 -12.18 21.72 -14.18
C ALA A 129 -12.76 21.86 -15.61
N GLU A 130 -13.88 21.21 -15.92
CA GLU A 130 -14.57 21.39 -17.21
C GLU A 130 -15.10 22.82 -17.39
N ARG A 131 -15.69 23.41 -16.34
CA ARG A 131 -16.08 24.83 -16.36
C ARG A 131 -14.87 25.76 -16.48
N ALA A 132 -13.75 25.44 -15.84
CA ALA A 132 -12.51 26.22 -15.97
C ALA A 132 -11.96 26.16 -17.40
N ALA A 133 -11.98 24.98 -18.04
CA ALA A 133 -11.50 24.78 -19.41
C ALA A 133 -12.27 25.64 -20.43
N ALA A 134 -13.57 25.84 -20.22
CA ALA A 134 -14.41 26.68 -21.10
C ALA A 134 -14.05 28.18 -21.04
N LEU A 135 -13.29 28.61 -20.02
CA LEU A 135 -12.97 30.01 -19.75
C LEU A 135 -11.46 30.32 -19.88
N ALA A 136 -10.61 29.30 -19.80
CA ALA A 136 -9.15 29.45 -19.81
C ALA A 136 -8.61 29.60 -21.23
N ALA A 137 -7.70 30.56 -21.42
CA ALA A 137 -6.91 30.72 -22.64
C ALA A 137 -5.39 30.61 -22.39
N ASP A 138 -4.96 30.69 -21.13
CA ASP A 138 -3.55 30.68 -20.73
C ASP A 138 -2.98 29.25 -20.72
N PRO A 139 -1.86 28.96 -21.43
CA PRO A 139 -1.33 27.59 -21.54
C PRO A 139 -0.94 26.94 -20.20
N PRO A 140 -0.26 27.61 -19.24
CA PRO A 140 -0.04 27.08 -17.89
C PRO A 140 -1.32 26.71 -17.15
N LEU A 141 -2.37 27.53 -17.27
CA LEU A 141 -3.66 27.22 -16.65
C LEU A 141 -4.35 26.02 -17.31
N LEU A 142 -4.28 25.88 -18.64
CA LEU A 142 -4.80 24.73 -19.37
C LEU A 142 -4.12 23.41 -18.93
N ALA A 143 -2.79 23.41 -18.78
CA ALA A 143 -2.05 22.26 -18.26
C ALA A 143 -2.48 21.89 -16.83
N ARG A 144 -2.69 22.90 -15.98
CA ARG A 144 -3.18 22.70 -14.60
C ARG A 144 -4.60 22.13 -14.57
N ILE A 145 -5.50 22.61 -15.44
CA ILE A 145 -6.86 22.09 -15.60
C ILE A 145 -6.83 20.62 -16.05
N ALA A 146 -5.99 20.29 -17.04
CA ALA A 146 -5.81 18.93 -17.53
C ALA A 146 -5.39 17.98 -16.39
N ARG A 147 -4.46 18.42 -15.52
CA ARG A 147 -4.03 17.66 -14.34
C ARG A 147 -5.17 17.40 -13.34
N VAL A 148 -6.07 18.36 -13.11
CA VAL A 148 -7.24 18.16 -12.25
C VAL A 148 -8.18 17.11 -12.83
N ARG A 149 -8.50 17.21 -14.13
CA ARG A 149 -9.34 16.23 -14.83
C ARG A 149 -8.71 14.84 -14.79
N ALA A 150 -7.40 14.75 -15.05
CA ALA A 150 -6.66 13.50 -15.00
C ALA A 150 -6.64 12.88 -13.60
N THR A 151 -6.47 13.70 -12.55
CA THR A 151 -6.49 13.23 -11.15
C THR A 151 -7.86 12.63 -10.80
N ALA A 152 -8.95 13.29 -11.22
CA ALA A 152 -10.30 12.79 -11.02
C ALA A 152 -10.53 11.45 -11.77
N ASP A 153 -10.13 11.38 -13.04
CA ASP A 153 -10.28 10.18 -13.86
C ASP A 153 -9.44 9.01 -13.30
N PHE A 154 -8.19 9.27 -12.91
CA PHE A 154 -7.30 8.26 -12.33
C PHE A 154 -7.91 7.67 -11.05
N LYS A 155 -8.34 8.53 -10.11
CA LYS A 155 -8.93 8.10 -8.84
C LYS A 155 -10.28 7.39 -9.02
N GLN A 156 -10.97 7.59 -10.13
CA GLN A 156 -12.18 6.84 -10.51
C GLN A 156 -11.89 5.52 -11.26
N GLY A 157 -10.63 5.12 -11.40
CA GLY A 157 -10.25 3.89 -12.10
C GLY A 157 -10.31 4.02 -13.62
N ARG A 158 -10.12 5.24 -14.17
CA ARG A 158 -10.04 5.51 -15.62
C ARG A 158 -8.61 5.94 -16.02
N PRO A 159 -7.58 5.09 -15.82
CA PRO A 159 -6.18 5.48 -16.00
C PRO A 159 -5.82 5.83 -17.46
N ARG A 160 -6.43 5.19 -18.46
CA ARG A 160 -6.21 5.53 -19.88
C ARG A 160 -6.65 6.96 -20.21
N SER A 161 -7.82 7.37 -19.70
CA SER A 161 -8.32 8.74 -19.86
C SER A 161 -7.41 9.75 -19.14
N ALA A 162 -6.95 9.41 -17.93
CA ALA A 162 -6.01 10.24 -17.19
C ALA A 162 -4.68 10.44 -17.95
N HIS A 163 -4.13 9.37 -18.53
CA HIS A 163 -2.92 9.44 -19.36
C HIS A 163 -3.09 10.35 -20.57
N ALA A 164 -4.20 10.22 -21.31
CA ALA A 164 -4.48 11.08 -22.46
C ALA A 164 -4.53 12.56 -22.05
N LEU A 165 -5.28 12.90 -21.00
CA LEU A 165 -5.38 14.26 -20.48
C LEU A 165 -4.01 14.84 -20.05
N LEU A 166 -3.14 14.03 -19.45
CA LEU A 166 -1.81 14.47 -19.01
C LEU A 166 -0.86 14.66 -20.18
N THR A 167 -0.89 13.78 -21.17
CA THR A 167 -0.01 13.88 -22.35
C THR A 167 -0.42 15.01 -23.27
N GLU A 168 -1.72 15.27 -23.44
CA GLU A 168 -2.26 16.44 -24.15
C GLU A 168 -1.93 17.73 -23.38
N GLY A 169 -2.21 17.76 -22.08
CA GLY A 169 -2.00 18.95 -21.26
C GLY A 169 -0.53 19.37 -21.15
N ALA A 170 0.41 18.41 -21.15
CA ALA A 170 1.84 18.69 -21.11
C ALA A 170 2.32 19.47 -22.36
N VAL A 171 1.67 19.30 -23.51
CA VAL A 171 2.02 20.02 -24.76
C VAL A 171 1.86 21.54 -24.58
N HIS A 172 0.92 21.99 -23.75
CA HIS A 172 0.69 23.42 -23.52
C HIS A 172 1.84 24.13 -22.80
N ILE A 173 2.68 23.40 -22.07
CA ILE A 173 3.76 23.95 -21.26
C ILE A 173 5.15 23.48 -21.69
N ALA A 174 5.22 22.69 -22.78
CA ALA A 174 6.46 22.09 -23.27
C ALA A 174 7.54 23.15 -23.48
N GLY A 175 8.70 22.97 -22.83
CA GLY A 175 9.84 23.90 -22.89
C GLY A 175 9.64 25.27 -22.19
N THR A 176 8.47 25.54 -21.62
CA THR A 176 8.20 26.79 -20.87
C THR A 176 8.22 26.60 -19.35
N ASP A 177 7.80 25.43 -18.87
CA ASP A 177 7.87 25.03 -17.46
C ASP A 177 8.32 23.55 -17.37
N PRO A 178 9.65 23.30 -17.45
CA PRO A 178 10.20 21.95 -17.47
C PRO A 178 9.82 21.12 -16.23
N HIS A 179 9.72 21.76 -15.06
CA HIS A 179 9.35 21.08 -13.82
C HIS A 179 7.91 20.57 -13.88
N GLN A 180 6.95 21.40 -14.32
CA GLN A 180 5.57 20.98 -14.43
C GLN A 180 5.34 19.99 -15.57
N GLU A 181 6.04 20.14 -16.69
CA GLU A 181 6.03 19.18 -17.79
C GLU A 181 6.45 17.79 -17.30
N LEU A 182 7.59 17.70 -16.61
CA LEU A 182 8.09 16.44 -16.06
C LEU A 182 7.16 15.84 -15.01
N ARG A 183 6.49 16.67 -14.20
CA ARG A 183 5.45 16.19 -13.27
C ARG A 183 4.23 15.62 -13.97
N MET A 184 3.83 16.19 -15.11
CA MET A 184 2.76 15.63 -15.92
C MET A 184 3.20 14.29 -16.54
N HIS A 185 4.45 14.17 -16.97
CA HIS A 185 5.03 12.89 -17.43
C HIS A 185 5.12 11.84 -16.31
N LEU A 186 5.49 12.22 -15.09
CA LEU A 186 5.47 11.35 -13.90
C LEU A 186 4.07 10.76 -13.67
N THR A 187 3.06 11.62 -13.68
CA THR A 187 1.67 11.21 -13.46
C THR A 187 1.16 10.35 -14.63
N ALA A 188 1.55 10.68 -15.86
CA ALA A 188 1.18 9.92 -17.05
C ALA A 188 1.82 8.52 -17.03
N ALA A 189 3.10 8.43 -16.68
CA ALA A 189 3.81 7.15 -16.52
C ALA A 189 3.09 6.26 -15.49
N ASN A 190 2.69 6.83 -14.34
CA ASN A 190 1.92 6.08 -13.35
C ASN A 190 0.55 5.63 -13.90
N ALA A 191 -0.16 6.50 -14.62
CA ALA A 191 -1.43 6.13 -15.25
C ALA A 191 -1.27 4.99 -16.27
N ALA A 192 -0.26 5.04 -17.13
CA ALA A 192 0.03 3.96 -18.08
C ALA A 192 0.46 2.66 -17.39
N TRP A 193 1.27 2.77 -16.33
CA TRP A 193 1.69 1.64 -15.50
C TRP A 193 0.49 0.92 -14.87
N ILE A 194 -0.41 1.69 -14.24
CA ILE A 194 -1.63 1.18 -13.63
C ILE A 194 -2.61 0.61 -14.66
N ALA A 195 -2.65 1.17 -15.87
CA ALA A 195 -3.45 0.63 -16.96
C ALA A 195 -2.90 -0.70 -17.52
N GLY A 196 -1.64 -1.02 -17.21
CA GLY A 196 -0.92 -2.15 -17.79
C GLY A 196 -0.85 -2.02 -19.31
N ASP A 197 -0.60 -0.82 -19.82
CA ASP A 197 -0.69 -0.51 -21.24
C ASP A 197 0.67 -0.10 -21.80
N THR A 198 1.30 -1.01 -22.55
CA THR A 198 2.63 -0.80 -23.15
C THR A 198 2.62 0.31 -24.18
N ASP A 199 1.52 0.50 -24.90
CA ASP A 199 1.45 1.53 -25.95
C ASP A 199 1.41 2.91 -25.30
N LEU A 200 0.62 3.06 -24.23
CA LEU A 200 0.61 4.30 -23.43
C LEU A 200 1.96 4.55 -22.75
N LEU A 201 2.62 3.51 -22.23
CA LEU A 201 3.98 3.64 -21.68
C LEU A 201 4.99 4.04 -22.75
N ALA A 202 4.90 3.50 -23.97
CA ALA A 202 5.77 3.85 -25.09
C ALA A 202 5.61 5.33 -25.48
N VAL A 203 4.37 5.85 -25.49
CA VAL A 203 4.11 7.28 -25.71
C VAL A 203 4.80 8.13 -24.64
N THR A 204 4.70 7.76 -23.36
CA THR A 204 5.37 8.50 -22.28
C THR A 204 6.89 8.36 -22.36
N ALA A 205 7.42 7.18 -22.69
CA ALA A 205 8.85 6.92 -22.85
C ALA A 205 9.48 7.77 -23.97
N ALA A 206 8.78 7.90 -25.11
CA ALA A 206 9.23 8.73 -26.22
C ALA A 206 9.31 10.21 -25.82
N ARG A 207 8.31 10.72 -25.09
CA ARG A 207 8.31 12.09 -24.56
C ARG A 207 9.44 12.32 -23.55
N LEU A 208 9.64 11.39 -22.62
CA LEU A 208 10.75 11.46 -21.66
C LEU A 208 12.12 11.41 -22.33
N THR A 209 12.26 10.66 -23.42
CA THR A 209 13.52 10.60 -24.19
C THR A 209 13.78 11.90 -24.96
N ALA A 210 12.73 12.57 -25.43
CA ALA A 210 12.83 13.87 -26.10
C ALA A 210 12.96 15.05 -25.13
N PHE A 211 12.64 14.85 -23.85
CA PHE A 211 12.75 15.87 -22.81
C PHE A 211 14.19 15.97 -22.30
N GLU A 212 14.77 17.15 -22.43
CA GLU A 212 16.08 17.49 -21.87
C GLU A 212 15.89 18.34 -20.60
N PRO A 213 16.19 17.80 -19.40
CA PRO A 213 16.13 18.59 -18.19
C PRO A 213 17.20 19.71 -18.24
N PRO A 214 16.88 20.95 -17.81
CA PRO A 214 17.85 22.01 -17.64
C PRO A 214 19.09 21.60 -16.83
N ASP A 215 20.23 22.22 -17.11
CA ASP A 215 21.46 21.98 -16.34
C ASP A 215 21.23 22.30 -14.85
N GLY A 216 21.50 21.32 -13.99
CA GLY A 216 21.30 21.44 -12.55
C GLY A 216 19.83 21.40 -12.10
N ASP A 217 18.91 20.91 -12.95
CA ASP A 217 17.49 20.77 -12.62
C ASP A 217 17.31 19.90 -11.35
N PRO A 218 16.59 20.39 -10.32
CA PRO A 218 16.28 19.62 -9.10
C PRO A 218 15.43 18.36 -9.34
N MET A 219 14.93 18.13 -10.55
CA MET A 219 14.15 16.95 -10.97
C MET A 219 14.95 15.99 -11.86
N ALA A 220 16.26 16.19 -12.05
CA ALA A 220 17.08 15.34 -12.91
C ALA A 220 17.01 13.85 -12.52
N SER A 221 17.04 13.51 -11.22
CA SER A 221 16.89 12.10 -10.80
C SER A 221 15.48 11.57 -11.02
N VAL A 222 14.45 12.41 -10.98
CA VAL A 222 13.06 12.01 -11.29
C VAL A 222 12.92 11.70 -12.78
N HIS A 223 13.51 12.50 -13.66
CA HIS A 223 13.56 12.21 -15.09
C HIS A 223 14.30 10.89 -15.37
N ALA A 224 15.51 10.73 -14.83
CA ALA A 224 16.29 9.49 -14.98
C ALA A 224 15.52 8.27 -14.44
N PHE A 225 14.84 8.40 -13.31
CA PHE A 225 13.95 7.38 -12.75
C PHE A 225 12.83 7.01 -13.71
N LEU A 226 12.16 7.99 -14.32
CA LEU A 226 11.05 7.74 -15.24
C LEU A 226 11.49 7.10 -16.55
N VAL A 227 12.63 7.52 -17.09
CA VAL A 227 13.27 6.88 -18.24
C VAL A 227 13.60 5.42 -17.91
N TRP A 228 14.18 5.17 -16.73
CA TRP A 228 14.49 3.81 -16.27
C TRP A 228 13.21 2.95 -16.16
N MET A 229 12.19 3.44 -15.45
CA MET A 229 10.92 2.72 -15.22
C MET A 229 10.21 2.36 -16.53
N THR A 230 10.11 3.32 -17.45
CA THR A 230 9.44 3.10 -18.74
C THR A 230 10.21 2.14 -19.63
N ARG A 231 11.55 2.23 -19.69
CA ARG A 231 12.40 1.28 -20.44
C ARG A 231 12.33 -0.13 -19.86
N LEU A 232 12.34 -0.26 -18.53
CA LEU A 232 12.18 -1.54 -17.85
C LEU A 232 10.87 -2.23 -18.26
N ALA A 233 9.75 -1.50 -18.18
CA ALA A 233 8.43 -2.05 -18.54
C ALA A 233 8.29 -2.38 -20.04
N LEU A 234 9.02 -1.68 -20.91
CA LEU A 234 9.03 -1.91 -22.35
C LEU A 234 10.04 -2.97 -22.79
N GLY A 235 10.74 -3.64 -21.87
CA GLY A 235 11.74 -4.63 -22.24
C GLY A 235 12.96 -4.02 -22.93
N SER A 236 13.21 -2.72 -22.80
CA SER A 236 14.39 -2.02 -23.36
C SER A 236 15.50 -1.83 -22.31
N PRO A 237 16.80 -1.86 -22.66
CA PRO A 237 17.88 -1.63 -21.70
C PRO A 237 17.67 -0.33 -20.92
N ALA A 238 17.44 -0.47 -19.62
CA ALA A 238 17.38 0.65 -18.71
C ALA A 238 18.80 0.85 -18.17
N GLY A 239 19.33 2.08 -18.22
CA GLY A 239 20.65 2.37 -17.64
C GLY A 239 20.65 2.17 -16.12
N THR A 240 21.58 2.79 -15.40
CA THR A 240 21.59 2.69 -13.93
C THR A 240 20.39 3.43 -13.32
N LEU A 241 19.65 2.77 -12.44
CA LEU A 241 18.58 3.42 -11.67
C LEU A 241 19.20 4.42 -10.67
N PRO A 242 18.73 5.68 -10.62
CA PRO A 242 19.11 6.61 -9.56
C PRO A 242 18.64 6.13 -8.17
N PRO A 243 19.43 6.32 -7.09
CA PRO A 243 19.03 5.92 -5.74
C PRO A 243 17.66 6.50 -5.33
N PRO A 244 16.65 5.70 -4.94
CA PRO A 244 15.30 6.16 -4.66
C PRO A 244 15.23 7.24 -3.59
N GLY A 245 16.12 7.23 -2.58
CA GLY A 245 16.18 8.29 -1.57
C GLY A 245 16.57 9.64 -2.16
N ARG A 246 17.50 9.64 -3.13
CA ARG A 246 17.86 10.83 -3.89
C ARG A 246 16.69 11.29 -4.74
N VAL A 247 16.05 10.38 -5.47
CA VAL A 247 14.86 10.68 -6.29
C VAL A 247 13.74 11.31 -5.45
N VAL A 248 13.45 10.76 -4.27
CA VAL A 248 12.41 11.29 -3.36
C VAL A 248 12.83 12.64 -2.78
N THR A 249 14.08 12.82 -2.39
CA THR A 249 14.58 14.09 -1.84
C THR A 249 14.48 15.20 -2.89
N GLU A 250 15.03 14.95 -4.08
CA GLU A 250 14.99 15.87 -5.23
C GLU A 250 13.54 16.20 -5.65
N ALA A 251 12.66 15.20 -5.76
CA ALA A 251 11.25 15.42 -6.04
C ALA A 251 10.60 16.37 -5.01
N ARG A 252 10.91 16.21 -3.71
CA ARG A 252 10.35 17.07 -2.66
C ARG A 252 10.87 18.50 -2.75
N GLU A 253 12.15 18.69 -3.07
CA GLU A 253 12.79 20.00 -3.25
C GLU A 253 12.18 20.76 -4.43
N ALA A 254 11.91 20.06 -5.54
CA ALA A 254 11.19 20.59 -6.70
C ALA A 254 9.67 20.75 -6.50
N ALA A 255 9.22 20.78 -5.25
CA ALA A 255 7.82 20.94 -4.85
C ALA A 255 6.86 19.86 -5.40
N VAL A 256 7.34 18.65 -5.72
CA VAL A 256 6.48 17.45 -5.85
C VAL A 256 5.97 17.08 -4.45
N ARG A 257 4.91 17.78 -4.04
CA ARG A 257 4.25 17.59 -2.74
C ARG A 257 3.05 16.64 -2.81
N CYS A 258 2.75 16.12 -4.00
CA CYS A 258 1.60 15.25 -4.23
C CYS A 258 1.94 13.81 -3.79
N PRO A 259 1.17 13.20 -2.87
CA PRO A 259 1.41 11.84 -2.39
C PRO A 259 1.33 10.79 -3.48
N HIS A 260 0.50 11.02 -4.49
CA HIS A 260 0.36 10.13 -5.64
C HIS A 260 1.67 10.00 -6.41
N ASP A 261 2.35 11.13 -6.62
CA ASP A 261 3.60 11.22 -7.37
C ASP A 261 4.73 10.52 -6.59
N LEU A 262 4.82 10.76 -5.27
CA LEU A 262 5.80 10.12 -4.39
C LEU A 262 5.53 8.62 -4.20
N SER A 263 4.26 8.20 -4.22
CA SER A 263 3.87 6.78 -4.16
C SER A 263 4.42 6.00 -5.36
N PHE A 264 4.41 6.61 -6.55
CA PHE A 264 4.94 5.96 -7.75
C PHE A 264 6.46 5.80 -7.70
N ILE A 265 7.18 6.77 -7.12
CA ILE A 265 8.63 6.65 -6.87
C ILE A 265 8.90 5.49 -5.89
N GLY A 266 8.10 5.37 -4.83
CA GLY A 266 8.14 4.23 -3.91
C GLY A 266 7.91 2.89 -4.62
N ILE A 267 6.89 2.80 -5.49
CA ILE A 267 6.64 1.61 -6.32
C ILE A 267 7.86 1.27 -7.17
N GLY A 268 8.50 2.26 -7.80
CA GLY A 268 9.69 2.01 -8.60
C GLY A 268 10.88 1.49 -7.78
N GLY A 269 11.06 1.96 -6.54
CA GLY A 269 12.05 1.39 -5.61
C GLY A 269 11.79 -0.10 -5.29
N LEU A 270 10.52 -0.49 -5.13
CA LEU A 270 10.11 -1.89 -4.94
C LEU A 270 10.32 -2.74 -6.20
N VAL A 271 10.03 -2.19 -7.38
CA VAL A 271 10.29 -2.82 -8.67
C VAL A 271 11.79 -2.99 -8.93
N ALA A 272 12.62 -2.08 -8.43
CA ALA A 272 14.07 -2.17 -8.56
C ALA A 272 14.76 -3.10 -7.56
N GLY A 273 14.00 -3.67 -6.62
CA GLY A 273 14.53 -4.48 -5.54
C GLY A 273 15.37 -3.73 -4.52
N GLN A 274 15.04 -2.46 -4.31
CA GLN A 274 15.64 -1.65 -3.24
C GLN A 274 14.72 -1.61 -2.01
N GLU A 275 14.25 -2.76 -1.54
CA GLU A 275 13.15 -2.80 -0.56
C GLU A 275 13.53 -2.18 0.79
N ARG A 276 14.76 -2.42 1.30
CA ARG A 276 15.24 -1.79 2.55
C ARG A 276 15.19 -0.27 2.47
N HIS A 277 15.82 0.28 1.45
CA HIS A 277 15.89 1.73 1.25
C HIS A 277 14.50 2.33 1.04
N THR A 278 13.66 1.64 0.27
CA THR A 278 12.28 2.07 -0.01
C THR A 278 11.42 2.04 1.26
N ARG A 279 11.52 0.99 2.08
CA ARG A 279 10.84 0.89 3.38
C ARG A 279 11.20 2.08 4.27
N ASP A 280 12.48 2.41 4.39
CA ASP A 280 12.96 3.46 5.29
C ASP A 280 12.44 4.84 4.85
N VAL A 281 12.43 5.10 3.53
CA VAL A 281 11.84 6.32 2.96
C VAL A 281 10.33 6.40 3.22
N LEU A 282 9.60 5.31 2.99
CA LEU A 282 8.15 5.26 3.22
C LEU A 282 7.79 5.41 4.70
N ALA A 283 8.58 4.82 5.60
CA ALA A 283 8.41 4.96 7.05
C ALA A 283 8.60 6.42 7.50
N ALA A 284 9.61 7.11 6.97
CA ALA A 284 9.82 8.54 7.26
C ALA A 284 8.64 9.39 6.77
N MET A 285 8.12 9.10 5.57
CA MET A 285 6.95 9.79 5.03
C MET A 285 5.67 9.49 5.81
N ALA A 286 5.50 8.27 6.31
CA ALA A 286 4.40 7.89 7.19
C ALA A 286 4.48 8.68 8.51
N ALA A 287 5.64 8.75 9.15
CA ALA A 287 5.85 9.54 10.37
C ALA A 287 5.51 11.03 10.17
N GLU A 288 5.96 11.63 9.06
CA GLU A 288 5.61 13.02 8.72
C GLU A 288 4.11 13.20 8.48
N SER A 289 3.46 12.24 7.83
CA SER A 289 2.01 12.28 7.58
C SER A 289 1.22 12.21 8.88
N ARG A 290 1.72 11.44 9.87
CA ARG A 290 1.14 11.34 11.22
C ARG A 290 1.20 12.67 11.95
N VAL A 291 2.37 13.34 11.97
CA VAL A 291 2.56 14.64 12.63
C VAL A 291 1.66 15.72 12.03
N ARG A 292 1.45 15.69 10.71
CA ARG A 292 0.64 16.70 10.00
C ARG A 292 -0.84 16.34 9.85
N GLY A 293 -1.31 15.24 10.44
CA GLY A 293 -2.71 14.81 10.38
C GLY A 293 -3.20 14.43 8.97
N ARG A 294 -2.31 13.98 8.08
CA ARG A 294 -2.64 13.65 6.68
C ARG A 294 -3.00 12.16 6.55
N LEU A 295 -4.16 11.78 7.09
CA LEU A 295 -4.57 10.37 7.26
C LEU A 295 -4.62 9.58 5.94
N GLY A 296 -5.12 10.18 4.86
CA GLY A 296 -5.13 9.52 3.55
C GLY A 296 -3.73 9.24 2.99
N TRP A 297 -2.75 10.07 3.35
CA TRP A 297 -1.35 9.90 2.93
C TRP A 297 -0.68 8.85 3.79
N LEU A 298 -0.99 8.84 5.09
CA LEU A 298 -0.53 7.82 6.01
C LEU A 298 -0.96 6.42 5.55
N ALA A 299 -2.24 6.24 5.16
CA ALA A 299 -2.74 4.98 4.63
C ALA A 299 -1.96 4.50 3.39
N ALA A 300 -1.65 5.42 2.47
CA ALA A 300 -0.87 5.12 1.26
C ALA A 300 0.57 4.69 1.59
N MET A 301 1.25 5.43 2.46
CA MET A 301 2.64 5.16 2.82
C MET A 301 2.79 3.84 3.57
N LEU A 302 1.90 3.57 4.54
CA LEU A 302 1.87 2.30 5.26
C LEU A 302 1.55 1.12 4.32
N SER A 303 0.63 1.30 3.36
CA SER A 303 0.35 0.28 2.36
C SER A 303 1.60 -0.12 1.57
N LEU A 304 2.34 0.86 1.03
CA LEU A 304 3.57 0.59 0.28
C LEU A 304 4.71 0.09 1.18
N GLN A 305 4.81 0.58 2.41
CA GLN A 305 5.80 0.11 3.38
C GLN A 305 5.58 -1.37 3.68
N SER A 306 4.34 -1.79 3.89
CA SER A 306 4.01 -3.20 4.12
C SER A 306 4.38 -4.10 2.94
N THR A 307 4.30 -3.60 1.70
CA THR A 307 4.84 -4.32 0.52
C THR A 307 6.35 -4.54 0.65
N ALA A 308 7.11 -3.51 1.04
CA ALA A 308 8.55 -3.64 1.23
C ALA A 308 8.86 -4.69 2.33
N GLU A 309 8.12 -4.65 3.43
CA GLU A 309 8.27 -5.58 4.55
C GLU A 309 7.94 -7.03 4.14
N VAL A 310 6.89 -7.25 3.32
CA VAL A 310 6.61 -8.57 2.72
C VAL A 310 7.79 -9.05 1.90
N LEU A 311 8.28 -8.21 0.98
CA LEU A 311 9.36 -8.58 0.08
C LEU A 311 10.71 -8.78 0.79
N LEU A 312 10.89 -8.22 1.99
CA LEU A 312 12.03 -8.46 2.88
C LEU A 312 11.88 -9.75 3.70
N GLY A 313 10.67 -10.34 3.75
CA GLY A 313 10.35 -11.49 4.61
C GLY A 313 10.02 -11.10 6.06
N GLU A 314 9.79 -9.82 6.34
CA GLU A 314 9.43 -9.27 7.66
C GLU A 314 7.91 -9.38 7.92
N HIS A 315 7.35 -10.59 7.78
CA HIS A 315 5.90 -10.80 7.71
C HIS A 315 5.10 -10.28 8.91
N THR A 316 5.67 -10.33 10.12
CA THR A 316 5.03 -9.79 11.34
C THR A 316 4.90 -8.27 11.29
N ASN A 317 5.95 -7.58 10.81
CA ASN A 317 5.92 -6.13 10.62
C ASN A 317 4.91 -5.79 9.53
N ALA A 318 5.00 -6.47 8.38
CA ALA A 318 4.09 -6.29 7.25
C ALA A 318 2.62 -6.40 7.66
N ARG A 319 2.26 -7.41 8.47
CA ARG A 319 0.90 -7.60 8.98
C ARG A 319 0.45 -6.41 9.82
N THR A 320 1.28 -5.97 10.74
CA THR A 320 0.96 -4.83 11.64
C THR A 320 0.75 -3.56 10.83
N THR A 321 1.68 -3.25 9.92
CA THR A 321 1.66 -2.08 9.05
C THR A 321 0.44 -2.11 8.11
N ALA A 322 0.14 -3.25 7.47
CA ALA A 322 -0.98 -3.40 6.56
C ALA A 322 -2.34 -3.30 7.27
N GLN A 323 -2.47 -3.82 8.50
CA GLN A 323 -3.69 -3.68 9.30
C GLN A 323 -3.97 -2.23 9.70
N GLU A 324 -2.93 -1.47 10.08
CA GLU A 324 -3.06 -0.04 10.33
C GLU A 324 -3.47 0.72 9.06
N ALA A 325 -2.80 0.42 7.93
CA ALA A 325 -3.12 1.01 6.64
C ALA A 325 -4.58 0.77 6.25
N LEU A 326 -5.08 -0.47 6.42
CA LEU A 326 -6.47 -0.83 6.11
C LEU A 326 -7.47 -0.05 6.97
N ARG A 327 -7.24 0.06 8.28
CA ARG A 327 -8.12 0.83 9.19
C ARG A 327 -8.22 2.30 8.75
N LEU A 328 -7.08 2.93 8.49
CA LEU A 328 -7.03 4.32 8.03
C LEU A 328 -7.71 4.50 6.66
N ALA A 329 -7.53 3.55 5.75
CA ALA A 329 -8.15 3.59 4.44
C ALA A 329 -9.69 3.45 4.52
N LEU A 330 -10.19 2.60 5.42
CA LEU A 330 -11.62 2.46 5.72
C LEU A 330 -12.20 3.75 6.30
N ASP A 331 -11.57 4.31 7.32
CA ASP A 331 -12.01 5.55 7.99
C ASP A 331 -12.05 6.75 7.04
N THR A 332 -11.18 6.76 6.01
CA THR A 332 -11.09 7.83 5.03
C THR A 332 -11.84 7.55 3.72
N GLY A 333 -12.44 6.36 3.56
CA GLY A 333 -13.16 5.96 2.35
C GLY A 333 -12.27 5.80 1.11
N LEU A 334 -10.97 5.57 1.27
CA LEU A 334 -10.01 5.46 0.16
C LEU A 334 -10.00 4.05 -0.42
N VAL A 335 -11.00 3.74 -1.26
CA VAL A 335 -11.23 2.42 -1.88
C VAL A 335 -9.97 1.79 -2.48
N TRP A 336 -9.14 2.59 -3.15
CA TRP A 336 -7.87 2.12 -3.72
C TRP A 336 -6.95 1.46 -2.69
N TRP A 337 -6.76 2.11 -1.54
CA TRP A 337 -5.88 1.63 -0.47
C TRP A 337 -6.53 0.53 0.37
N ILE A 338 -7.87 0.54 0.51
CA ILE A 338 -8.61 -0.57 1.10
C ILE A 338 -8.31 -1.87 0.34
N ARG A 339 -8.43 -1.85 -0.99
CA ARG A 339 -8.17 -3.05 -1.82
C ARG A 339 -6.71 -3.46 -1.81
N TYR A 340 -5.79 -2.51 -1.85
CA TYR A 340 -4.36 -2.79 -1.82
C TYR A 340 -3.94 -3.46 -0.50
N ALA A 341 -4.36 -2.90 0.65
CA ALA A 341 -4.05 -3.45 1.96
C ALA A 341 -4.68 -4.85 2.17
N ASN A 342 -5.92 -5.05 1.71
CA ASN A 342 -6.54 -6.38 1.72
C ASN A 342 -5.74 -7.39 0.88
N GLY A 343 -5.23 -7.01 -0.30
CA GLY A 343 -4.38 -7.89 -1.09
C GLY A 343 -3.12 -8.36 -0.34
N ILE A 344 -2.45 -7.46 0.37
CA ILE A 344 -1.26 -7.80 1.18
C ILE A 344 -1.63 -8.73 2.35
N LEU A 345 -2.74 -8.45 3.03
CA LEU A 345 -3.23 -9.30 4.12
C LEU A 345 -3.63 -10.68 3.62
N ALA A 346 -4.20 -10.80 2.41
CA ALA A 346 -4.45 -12.08 1.77
C ALA A 346 -3.15 -12.85 1.55
N TYR A 347 -2.10 -12.20 1.07
CA TYR A 347 -0.78 -12.83 0.87
C TYR A 347 -0.20 -13.35 2.19
N LEU A 348 -0.26 -12.55 3.26
CA LEU A 348 0.23 -12.95 4.57
C LEU A 348 -0.56 -14.13 5.15
N ALA A 349 -1.88 -14.15 4.96
CA ALA A 349 -2.73 -15.29 5.33
C ALA A 349 -2.39 -16.55 4.49
N ALA A 350 -2.10 -16.39 3.20
CA ALA A 350 -1.66 -17.48 2.33
C ALA A 350 -0.33 -18.10 2.78
N VAL A 351 0.64 -17.28 3.20
CA VAL A 351 1.91 -17.75 3.78
C VAL A 351 1.65 -18.62 5.02
N GLU A 352 0.77 -18.16 5.92
CA GLU A 352 0.40 -18.87 7.15
C GLU A 352 -0.45 -20.12 6.89
N GLY A 353 -1.11 -20.20 5.75
CA GLY A 353 -2.07 -21.26 5.42
C GLY A 353 -3.46 -21.05 6.04
N ASP A 354 -3.79 -19.83 6.44
CA ASP A 354 -5.14 -19.44 6.87
C ASP A 354 -6.00 -19.20 5.61
N GLU A 355 -6.65 -20.28 5.15
CA GLU A 355 -7.48 -20.27 3.95
C GLU A 355 -8.66 -19.31 4.08
N ASP A 356 -9.35 -19.28 5.23
CA ASP A 356 -10.54 -18.45 5.44
C ASP A 356 -10.18 -16.96 5.36
N SER A 357 -9.13 -16.53 6.08
CA SER A 357 -8.67 -15.15 6.05
C SER A 357 -8.12 -14.76 4.67
N CYS A 358 -7.39 -15.67 4.00
CA CYS A 358 -6.87 -15.44 2.65
C CYS A 358 -8.01 -15.19 1.65
N GLN A 359 -9.03 -16.05 1.64
CA GLN A 359 -10.18 -15.93 0.74
C GLN A 359 -10.99 -14.65 1.02
N ALA A 360 -11.24 -14.33 2.30
CA ALA A 360 -11.98 -13.13 2.69
C ALA A 360 -11.27 -11.85 2.19
N HIS A 361 -9.99 -11.71 2.51
CA HIS A 361 -9.21 -10.56 2.07
C HIS A 361 -9.03 -10.51 0.54
N ALA A 362 -8.85 -11.66 -0.11
CA ALA A 362 -8.76 -11.73 -1.57
C ALA A 362 -10.07 -11.28 -2.24
N ALA A 363 -11.24 -11.66 -1.69
CA ALA A 363 -12.53 -11.24 -2.20
C ALA A 363 -12.72 -9.72 -2.12
N ASP A 364 -12.35 -9.10 -0.99
CA ASP A 364 -12.38 -7.64 -0.84
C ASP A 364 -11.43 -6.92 -1.81
N ALA A 365 -10.23 -7.46 -1.99
CA ALA A 365 -9.24 -6.92 -2.91
C ALA A 365 -9.68 -7.01 -4.38
N LEU A 366 -10.42 -8.05 -4.76
CA LEU A 366 -10.92 -8.30 -6.13
C LEU A 366 -12.24 -7.59 -6.45
N GLY A 367 -12.96 -7.06 -5.47
CA GLY A 367 -14.26 -6.43 -5.71
C GLY A 367 -14.20 -5.14 -6.54
N GLY A 368 -15.33 -4.79 -7.18
CA GLY A 368 -15.66 -3.45 -7.71
C GLY A 368 -14.72 -2.78 -8.75
N PRO A 369 -15.06 -1.57 -9.22
CA PRO A 369 -14.15 -0.75 -10.02
C PRO A 369 -12.93 -0.34 -9.17
N ALA A 370 -11.74 -0.31 -9.76
CA ALA A 370 -10.42 -0.17 -9.12
C ALA A 370 -9.83 -1.44 -8.45
N ALA A 371 -10.28 -2.64 -8.83
CA ALA A 371 -9.69 -3.92 -8.40
C ALA A 371 -8.21 -4.12 -8.80
N ALA A 372 -7.68 -3.34 -9.76
CA ALA A 372 -6.38 -3.60 -10.39
C ALA A 372 -5.21 -3.81 -9.40
N PRO A 373 -4.88 -2.89 -8.47
CA PRO A 373 -3.70 -3.05 -7.61
C PRO A 373 -3.85 -4.16 -6.55
N GLY A 374 -5.01 -4.21 -5.87
CA GLY A 374 -5.30 -5.25 -4.88
C GLY A 374 -5.48 -6.63 -5.51
N GLY A 375 -6.00 -6.68 -6.75
CA GLY A 375 -6.21 -7.90 -7.50
C GLY A 375 -4.93 -8.65 -7.81
N THR A 376 -3.83 -7.95 -8.14
CA THR A 376 -2.52 -8.63 -8.34
C THR A 376 -2.06 -9.37 -7.10
N TRP A 377 -2.14 -8.72 -5.94
CA TRP A 377 -1.83 -9.33 -4.66
C TRP A 377 -2.77 -10.49 -4.33
N ALA A 378 -4.09 -10.33 -4.55
CA ALA A 378 -5.06 -11.37 -4.30
C ALA A 378 -4.82 -12.62 -5.16
N HIS A 379 -4.53 -12.44 -6.46
CA HIS A 379 -4.19 -13.56 -7.33
C HIS A 379 -2.89 -14.25 -6.90
N TRP A 380 -1.87 -13.48 -6.51
CA TRP A 380 -0.62 -14.04 -5.99
C TRP A 380 -0.84 -14.81 -4.69
N ALA A 381 -1.60 -14.24 -3.76
CA ALA A 381 -1.96 -14.87 -2.49
C ALA A 381 -2.68 -16.20 -2.69
N LEU A 382 -3.72 -16.23 -3.53
CA LEU A 382 -4.48 -17.45 -3.82
C LEU A 382 -3.61 -18.50 -4.49
N ALA A 383 -2.74 -18.11 -5.42
CA ALA A 383 -1.79 -19.03 -6.05
C ALA A 383 -0.78 -19.60 -5.06
N LEU A 384 -0.26 -18.77 -4.14
CA LEU A 384 0.67 -19.20 -3.10
C LEU A 384 0.00 -20.16 -2.11
N LEU A 385 -1.25 -19.89 -1.74
CA LEU A 385 -2.06 -20.77 -0.89
C LEU A 385 -2.25 -22.14 -1.55
N ASP A 386 -2.66 -22.16 -2.82
CA ASP A 386 -2.84 -23.38 -3.60
C ASP A 386 -1.51 -24.15 -3.73
N LEU A 387 -0.40 -23.47 -4.02
CA LEU A 387 0.92 -24.08 -4.14
C LEU A 387 1.42 -24.65 -2.79
N GLY A 388 1.18 -23.94 -1.68
CA GLY A 388 1.50 -24.38 -0.33
C GLY A 388 0.68 -25.61 0.11
N ALA A 389 -0.57 -25.71 -0.37
CA ALA A 389 -1.43 -26.89 -0.18
C ALA A 389 -1.08 -28.07 -1.13
N GLY A 390 -0.27 -27.81 -2.17
CA GLY A 390 0.14 -28.82 -3.16
C GLY A 390 -0.76 -28.90 -4.41
N HIS A 391 -1.72 -27.98 -4.58
CA HIS A 391 -2.63 -27.90 -5.71
C HIS A 391 -2.03 -27.05 -6.85
N ALA A 392 -0.99 -27.58 -7.51
CA ALA A 392 -0.24 -26.84 -8.53
C ALA A 392 -1.12 -26.46 -9.75
N GLU A 393 -2.11 -27.28 -10.09
CA GLU A 393 -3.03 -27.00 -11.20
C GLU A 393 -3.85 -25.72 -10.98
N ARG A 394 -4.34 -25.53 -9.75
CA ARG A 394 -5.12 -24.34 -9.38
C ARG A 394 -4.24 -23.09 -9.36
N ALA A 395 -2.99 -23.22 -8.89
CA ALA A 395 -2.03 -22.12 -8.90
C ALA A 395 -1.74 -21.61 -10.32
N VAL A 396 -1.57 -22.50 -11.30
CA VAL A 396 -1.38 -22.11 -12.72
C VAL A 396 -2.58 -21.29 -13.24
N THR A 397 -3.81 -21.74 -12.99
CA THR A 397 -5.01 -21.01 -13.42
C THR A 397 -5.09 -19.61 -12.81
N ARG A 398 -4.77 -19.47 -11.51
CA ARG A 398 -4.78 -18.17 -10.82
C ARG A 398 -3.75 -17.20 -11.39
N LEU A 399 -2.59 -17.71 -11.81
CA LEU A 399 -1.48 -16.91 -12.32
C LEU A 399 -1.65 -16.51 -13.79
N ASP A 400 -2.26 -17.36 -14.63
CA ASP A 400 -2.59 -17.01 -16.04
C ASP A 400 -3.58 -15.83 -16.11
N LEU A 401 -4.58 -15.82 -15.22
CA LEU A 401 -5.53 -14.70 -15.08
C LEU A 401 -4.83 -13.38 -14.73
N ALA A 402 -3.75 -13.45 -13.96
CA ALA A 402 -3.03 -12.28 -13.52
C ALA A 402 -2.02 -11.78 -14.57
N ALA A 403 -1.38 -12.70 -15.32
CA ALA A 403 -0.44 -12.39 -16.40
C ALA A 403 -1.10 -11.73 -17.63
N ARG A 404 -2.36 -12.06 -17.92
CA ARG A 404 -3.12 -11.50 -19.07
C ARG A 404 -3.91 -10.22 -18.76
N GLY A 405 -3.92 -9.79 -17.51
CA GLY A 405 -4.73 -8.65 -17.04
C GLY A 405 -4.07 -7.26 -17.23
N PRO A 406 -4.81 -6.17 -16.94
CA PRO A 406 -4.34 -4.78 -17.02
C PRO A 406 -3.27 -4.40 -15.97
N VAL A 407 -2.64 -5.38 -15.35
CA VAL A 407 -1.75 -5.18 -14.19
C VAL A 407 -0.46 -5.99 -14.28
N ARG A 408 -0.06 -6.38 -15.49
CA ARG A 408 1.21 -7.10 -15.75
C ARG A 408 2.48 -6.43 -15.21
N PHE A 409 2.44 -5.12 -14.93
CA PHE A 409 3.54 -4.37 -14.31
C PHE A 409 3.47 -4.30 -12.78
N GLY A 410 2.45 -4.87 -12.14
CA GLY A 410 2.33 -4.86 -10.69
C GLY A 410 3.49 -5.61 -10.04
N THR A 411 4.15 -4.98 -9.06
CA THR A 411 5.23 -5.60 -8.25
C THR A 411 4.88 -7.03 -7.80
N PRO A 412 3.66 -7.35 -7.33
CA PRO A 412 3.29 -8.71 -6.94
C PRO A 412 3.44 -9.74 -8.06
N LEU A 413 3.15 -9.39 -9.32
CA LEU A 413 3.22 -10.35 -10.42
C LEU A 413 4.63 -10.61 -10.89
N THR A 414 5.47 -9.57 -10.96
CA THR A 414 6.90 -9.77 -11.25
C THR A 414 7.58 -10.57 -10.15
N ARG A 415 7.22 -10.34 -8.89
CA ARG A 415 7.77 -11.07 -7.73
C ARG A 415 7.20 -12.46 -7.55
N GLY A 416 6.00 -12.72 -8.07
CA GLY A 416 5.36 -14.03 -8.07
C GLY A 416 5.80 -14.97 -9.19
N ILE A 417 6.63 -14.53 -10.16
CA ILE A 417 7.10 -15.39 -11.26
C ILE A 417 7.74 -16.71 -10.77
N PRO A 418 8.55 -16.76 -9.70
CA PRO A 418 9.07 -18.02 -9.20
C PRO A 418 7.99 -19.03 -8.78
N ASP A 419 6.82 -18.55 -8.32
CA ASP A 419 5.67 -19.41 -8.00
C ASP A 419 5.01 -19.95 -9.27
N VAL A 420 4.95 -19.12 -10.32
CA VAL A 420 4.51 -19.53 -11.67
C VAL A 420 5.41 -20.66 -12.18
N VAL A 421 6.74 -20.47 -12.13
CA VAL A 421 7.70 -21.49 -12.57
C VAL A 421 7.54 -22.78 -11.75
N GLU A 422 7.47 -22.70 -10.42
CA GLU A 422 7.29 -23.89 -9.58
C GLU A 422 5.97 -24.62 -9.92
N ALA A 423 4.87 -23.90 -10.10
CA ALA A 423 3.57 -24.48 -10.44
C ALA A 423 3.58 -25.14 -11.83
N LEU A 424 4.14 -24.47 -12.85
CA LEU A 424 4.23 -25.01 -14.22
C LEU A 424 5.12 -26.25 -14.29
N VAL A 425 6.26 -26.26 -13.60
CA VAL A 425 7.15 -27.43 -13.55
C VAL A 425 6.46 -28.63 -12.92
N ARG A 426 5.66 -28.43 -11.85
CA ARG A 426 4.86 -29.50 -11.23
C ARG A 426 3.79 -30.07 -12.16
N GLN A 427 3.25 -29.23 -13.04
CA GLN A 427 2.28 -29.62 -14.06
C GLN A 427 2.93 -30.15 -15.35
N ALA A 428 4.26 -30.33 -15.35
CA ALA A 428 5.03 -30.77 -16.53
C ALA A 428 4.93 -29.84 -17.75
N MET A 429 4.61 -28.56 -17.54
CA MET A 429 4.54 -27.52 -18.57
C MET A 429 5.90 -26.82 -18.73
N GLN A 430 6.86 -27.54 -19.30
CA GLN A 430 8.27 -27.12 -19.33
C GLN A 430 8.54 -25.90 -20.22
N ALA A 431 7.84 -25.79 -21.37
CA ALA A 431 8.03 -24.67 -22.30
C ALA A 431 7.57 -23.36 -21.68
N GLU A 432 6.37 -23.36 -21.11
CA GLU A 432 5.78 -22.20 -20.44
C GLU A 432 6.59 -21.78 -19.21
N ALA A 433 7.14 -22.76 -18.47
CA ALA A 433 8.02 -22.48 -17.34
C ALA A 433 9.36 -21.85 -17.78
N ALA A 434 9.92 -22.30 -18.91
CA ALA A 434 11.13 -21.71 -19.49
C ALA A 434 10.88 -20.27 -19.99
N ASP A 435 9.72 -20.01 -20.58
CA ASP A 435 9.30 -18.66 -20.98
C ASP A 435 9.20 -17.75 -19.74
N ALA A 436 8.54 -18.21 -18.68
CA ALA A 436 8.43 -17.44 -17.43
C ALA A 436 9.81 -17.16 -16.80
N LEU A 437 10.72 -18.14 -16.80
CA LEU A 437 12.10 -17.94 -16.35
C LEU A 437 12.86 -16.91 -17.21
N THR A 438 12.65 -16.91 -18.53
CA THR A 438 13.28 -15.94 -19.43
C THR A 438 12.87 -14.52 -19.04
N HIS A 439 11.57 -14.29 -18.81
CA HIS A 439 11.06 -13.00 -18.35
C HIS A 439 11.66 -12.59 -16.99
N LEU A 440 11.75 -13.51 -16.03
CA LEU A 440 12.38 -13.24 -14.73
C LEU A 440 13.87 -12.92 -14.87
N THR A 441 14.59 -13.64 -15.74
CA THR A 441 16.04 -13.44 -15.97
C THR A 441 16.30 -12.08 -16.60
N ASP A 442 15.53 -11.70 -17.61
CA ASP A 442 15.65 -10.41 -18.27
C ASP A 442 15.39 -9.25 -17.31
N TRP A 443 14.41 -9.42 -16.41
CA TRP A 443 14.12 -8.43 -15.39
C TRP A 443 15.21 -8.39 -14.31
N ALA A 444 15.66 -9.54 -13.80
CA ALA A 444 16.73 -9.65 -12.81
C ALA A 444 18.02 -8.99 -13.27
N PHE A 445 18.42 -9.22 -14.52
CA PHE A 445 19.59 -8.60 -15.14
C PHE A 445 19.54 -7.06 -15.11
N ARG A 446 18.35 -6.47 -15.25
CA ARG A 446 18.17 -5.01 -15.31
C ARG A 446 18.18 -4.33 -13.94
N ILE A 447 17.80 -5.07 -12.90
CA ILE A 447 17.74 -4.53 -11.53
C ILE A 447 18.98 -4.88 -10.71
N ASP A 448 19.73 -5.91 -11.10
CA ASP A 448 21.00 -6.36 -10.53
C ASP A 448 20.93 -6.50 -9.00
N GLN A 449 20.04 -7.40 -8.53
CA GLN A 449 19.79 -7.63 -7.11
C GLN A 449 20.08 -9.08 -6.73
N PRO A 450 21.02 -9.34 -5.78
CA PRO A 450 21.36 -10.71 -5.35
C PRO A 450 20.15 -11.52 -4.89
N SER A 451 19.20 -10.88 -4.18
CA SER A 451 17.98 -11.56 -3.72
C SER A 451 17.12 -12.07 -4.86
N VAL A 452 17.14 -11.40 -6.03
CA VAL A 452 16.36 -11.81 -7.21
C VAL A 452 17.14 -12.82 -8.04
N ASP A 453 18.46 -12.65 -8.18
CA ASP A 453 19.32 -13.63 -8.83
C ASP A 453 19.25 -15.00 -8.13
N ALA A 454 19.07 -15.01 -6.80
CA ALA A 454 18.82 -16.22 -6.04
C ALA A 454 17.54 -16.94 -6.51
N LEU A 455 16.48 -16.19 -6.84
CA LEU A 455 15.22 -16.74 -7.36
C LEU A 455 15.39 -17.24 -8.79
N VAL A 456 16.15 -16.54 -9.64
CA VAL A 456 16.51 -16.99 -10.98
C VAL A 456 17.28 -18.32 -10.91
N ALA A 457 18.30 -18.41 -10.05
CA ALA A 457 19.07 -19.63 -9.85
C ALA A 457 18.19 -20.78 -9.35
N ARG A 458 17.27 -20.53 -8.41
CA ARG A 458 16.28 -21.53 -7.97
C ARG A 458 15.38 -22.00 -9.12
N CYS A 459 14.90 -21.09 -9.96
CA CYS A 459 14.04 -21.43 -11.09
C CYS A 459 14.80 -22.24 -12.17
N ARG A 460 16.06 -21.90 -12.44
CA ARG A 460 16.95 -22.72 -13.29
C ARG A 460 17.09 -24.14 -12.74
N ALA A 461 17.28 -24.27 -11.42
CA ALA A 461 17.38 -25.55 -10.75
C ALA A 461 16.11 -26.42 -10.85
N LEU A 462 14.93 -25.81 -11.01
CA LEU A 462 13.67 -26.53 -11.22
C LEU A 462 13.53 -27.08 -12.65
N LEU A 463 14.16 -26.42 -13.63
CA LEU A 463 14.05 -26.76 -15.06
C LEU A 463 15.18 -27.67 -15.55
N THR A 464 16.30 -27.75 -14.84
CA THR A 464 17.43 -28.59 -15.23
C THR A 464 17.47 -29.91 -14.45
N PRO A 465 17.77 -31.05 -15.11
CA PRO A 465 17.98 -32.31 -14.41
C PRO A 465 19.19 -32.27 -13.47
N ASP A 466 20.29 -31.67 -13.92
CA ASP A 466 21.48 -31.37 -13.11
C ASP A 466 21.35 -29.96 -12.53
N ALA A 467 21.00 -29.90 -11.24
CA ALA A 467 20.50 -28.68 -10.61
C ALA A 467 21.29 -28.28 -9.36
N GLU A 468 22.28 -29.08 -8.95
CA GLU A 468 22.97 -28.88 -7.67
C GLU A 468 23.68 -27.54 -7.60
N ASP A 469 24.44 -27.19 -8.64
CA ASP A 469 25.18 -25.94 -8.69
C ASP A 469 24.24 -24.74 -8.70
N HIS A 470 23.09 -24.84 -9.36
CA HIS A 470 22.06 -23.80 -9.34
C HIS A 470 21.44 -23.63 -7.95
N TYR A 471 21.13 -24.71 -7.23
CA TYR A 471 20.64 -24.61 -5.86
C TYR A 471 21.67 -24.03 -4.89
N ARG A 472 22.95 -24.42 -5.02
CA ARG A 472 24.04 -23.86 -4.19
C ARG A 472 24.23 -22.37 -4.48
N THR A 473 24.28 -22.00 -5.76
CA THR A 473 24.34 -20.59 -6.17
C THR A 473 23.18 -19.79 -5.60
N ALA A 474 21.96 -20.34 -5.64
CA ALA A 474 20.79 -19.68 -5.06
C ALA A 474 20.93 -19.47 -3.54
N LEU A 475 21.42 -20.48 -2.81
CA LEU A 475 21.64 -20.37 -1.35
C LEU A 475 22.74 -19.36 -1.01
N ASP A 476 23.86 -19.36 -1.73
CA ASP A 476 24.95 -18.39 -1.54
C ASP A 476 24.48 -16.95 -1.78
N LEU A 477 23.60 -16.74 -2.76
CA LEU A 477 23.00 -15.43 -3.04
C LEU A 477 21.99 -15.02 -1.95
N HIS A 478 21.19 -15.96 -1.43
CA HIS A 478 20.32 -15.70 -0.27
C HIS A 478 21.12 -15.33 0.98
N GLU A 479 22.32 -15.86 1.18
CA GLU A 479 23.17 -15.47 2.32
C GLU A 479 23.68 -14.01 2.20
N LYS A 480 23.95 -13.55 0.97
CA LYS A 480 24.38 -12.16 0.70
C LYS A 480 23.25 -11.15 0.89
N ASP A 481 22.03 -11.51 0.52
CA ASP A 481 20.85 -10.67 0.72
C ASP A 481 19.64 -11.47 1.26
N PRO A 482 19.58 -11.70 2.59
CA PRO A 482 18.60 -12.59 3.18
C PRO A 482 17.15 -12.21 2.94
N ARG A 483 16.37 -13.20 2.51
CA ARG A 483 14.89 -13.20 2.41
C ARG A 483 14.38 -14.50 3.04
N PRO A 484 14.10 -14.53 4.36
CA PRO A 484 13.96 -15.78 5.12
C PRO A 484 12.98 -16.78 4.52
N PHE A 485 11.82 -16.32 4.05
CA PHE A 485 10.81 -17.17 3.42
C PHE A 485 11.32 -17.78 2.09
N GLU A 486 11.92 -16.97 1.22
CA GLU A 486 12.42 -17.41 -0.08
C GLU A 486 13.67 -18.29 0.04
N GLN A 487 14.54 -18.02 1.02
CA GLN A 487 15.67 -18.87 1.37
C GLN A 487 15.20 -20.25 1.85
N ALA A 488 14.20 -20.28 2.74
CA ALA A 488 13.62 -21.53 3.23
C ALA A 488 12.96 -22.35 2.10
N ARG A 489 12.30 -21.69 1.14
CA ARG A 489 11.76 -22.35 -0.06
C ARG A 489 12.84 -22.93 -0.95
N THR A 490 13.94 -22.21 -1.14
CA THR A 490 15.12 -22.71 -1.88
C THR A 490 15.70 -23.96 -1.20
N ALA A 491 15.90 -23.90 0.12
CA ALA A 491 16.41 -25.03 0.90
C ALA A 491 15.46 -26.24 0.89
N LEU A 492 14.15 -26.01 0.94
CA LEU A 492 13.14 -27.06 0.82
C LEU A 492 13.26 -27.78 -0.53
N LEU A 493 13.27 -27.04 -1.65
CA LEU A 493 13.35 -27.60 -2.99
C LEU A 493 14.67 -28.35 -3.23
N TYR A 494 15.80 -27.80 -2.76
CA TYR A 494 17.08 -28.49 -2.84
C TYR A 494 17.10 -29.79 -2.01
N GLY A 495 16.55 -29.75 -0.80
CA GLY A 495 16.41 -30.93 0.06
C GLY A 495 15.53 -32.02 -0.58
N GLU A 496 14.42 -31.64 -1.21
CA GLU A 496 13.56 -32.55 -1.98
C GLU A 496 14.32 -33.20 -3.15
N TRP A 497 15.07 -32.39 -3.89
CA TRP A 497 15.89 -32.84 -5.02
C TRP A 497 16.98 -33.84 -4.58
N LEU A 498 17.71 -33.54 -3.51
CA LEU A 498 18.73 -34.42 -2.92
C LEU A 498 18.12 -35.75 -2.47
N ARG A 499 16.95 -35.69 -1.80
CA ARG A 499 16.24 -36.91 -1.36
C ARG A 499 15.83 -37.78 -2.54
N ARG A 500 15.29 -37.21 -3.62
CA ARG A 500 14.90 -37.97 -4.83
C ARG A 500 16.10 -38.67 -5.48
N ARG A 501 17.30 -38.10 -5.37
CA ARG A 501 18.59 -38.71 -5.75
C ARG A 501 19.19 -39.68 -4.71
N ARG A 502 18.41 -40.08 -3.70
CA ARG A 502 18.82 -40.98 -2.59
C ARG A 502 19.93 -40.42 -1.69
N ARG A 503 20.27 -39.13 -1.78
CA ARG A 503 21.25 -38.44 -0.92
C ARG A 503 20.61 -37.92 0.36
N LYS A 504 20.06 -38.84 1.15
CA LYS A 504 19.27 -38.52 2.37
C LYS A 504 20.09 -37.80 3.45
N GLY A 505 21.38 -38.10 3.58
CA GLY A 505 22.28 -37.43 4.53
C GLY A 505 22.39 -35.94 4.23
N ASP A 506 22.73 -35.63 2.98
CA ASP A 506 22.88 -34.26 2.48
C ASP A 506 21.58 -33.46 2.48
N ALA A 507 20.42 -34.13 2.29
CA ALA A 507 19.12 -33.46 2.30
C ALA A 507 18.70 -32.96 3.70
N ARG A 508 19.09 -33.65 4.77
CA ARG A 508 18.59 -33.39 6.14
C ARG A 508 18.90 -31.99 6.66
N PRO A 509 20.12 -31.43 6.52
CA PRO A 509 20.41 -30.07 6.97
C PRO A 509 19.51 -29.03 6.32
N TYR A 510 19.32 -29.10 4.99
CA TYR A 510 18.49 -28.14 4.26
C TYR A 510 17.01 -28.25 4.63
N LEU A 511 16.47 -29.47 4.71
CA LEU A 511 15.07 -29.70 5.11
C LEU A 511 14.81 -29.30 6.58
N SER A 512 15.79 -29.51 7.47
CA SER A 512 15.68 -29.10 8.88
C SER A 512 15.73 -27.58 9.04
N SER A 513 16.64 -26.92 8.30
CA SER A 513 16.74 -25.47 8.24
C SER A 513 15.45 -24.85 7.69
N ALA A 514 14.97 -25.33 6.52
CA ALA A 514 13.72 -24.87 5.91
C ALA A 514 12.53 -25.00 6.87
N ARG A 515 12.36 -26.17 7.53
CA ARG A 515 11.31 -26.37 8.53
C ARG A 515 11.42 -25.36 9.67
N GLY A 516 12.61 -25.17 10.24
CA GLY A 516 12.83 -24.24 11.35
C GLY A 516 12.44 -22.80 10.99
N THR A 517 12.84 -22.34 9.81
CA THR A 517 12.49 -21.01 9.30
C THR A 517 10.99 -20.87 9.01
N PHE A 518 10.35 -21.87 8.40
CA PHE A 518 8.89 -21.82 8.19
C PHE A 518 8.12 -21.80 9.52
N GLU A 519 8.55 -22.57 10.52
CA GLU A 519 7.96 -22.54 11.86
C GLU A 519 8.11 -21.17 12.53
N SER A 520 9.27 -20.52 12.41
CA SER A 520 9.47 -19.18 12.99
C SER A 520 8.64 -18.10 12.30
N LEU A 521 8.35 -18.28 11.00
CA LEU A 521 7.54 -17.36 10.20
C LEU A 521 6.03 -17.65 10.30
N GLY A 522 5.61 -18.72 11.00
CA GLY A 522 4.22 -19.16 11.04
C GLY A 522 3.71 -19.78 9.72
N ALA A 523 4.60 -20.13 8.79
CA ALA A 523 4.25 -20.65 7.47
C ALA A 523 3.87 -22.13 7.52
N HIS A 524 2.69 -22.44 8.07
CA HIS A 524 2.30 -23.80 8.46
C HIS A 524 2.27 -24.83 7.30
N PRO A 525 1.71 -24.55 6.11
CA PRO A 525 1.70 -25.50 5.00
C PRO A 525 3.12 -25.88 4.55
N TRP A 526 4.00 -24.89 4.50
CA TRP A 526 5.41 -25.04 4.12
C TRP A 526 6.21 -25.82 5.16
N ALA A 527 6.01 -25.53 6.45
CA ALA A 527 6.61 -26.29 7.55
C ALA A 527 6.15 -27.76 7.55
N LYS A 528 4.87 -28.01 7.26
CA LYS A 528 4.31 -29.36 7.13
C LYS A 528 4.95 -30.13 5.98
N ARG A 529 5.11 -29.49 4.82
CA ARG A 529 5.79 -30.06 3.64
C ARG A 529 7.25 -30.39 3.94
N ALA A 530 8.01 -29.44 4.50
CA ALA A 530 9.39 -29.67 4.91
C ALA A 530 9.53 -30.81 5.94
N SER A 531 8.58 -30.91 6.87
CA SER A 531 8.54 -32.00 7.86
C SER A 531 8.26 -33.36 7.23
N ALA A 532 7.35 -33.43 6.25
CA ALA A 532 7.05 -34.67 5.52
C ALA A 532 8.27 -35.16 4.75
N GLU A 533 8.95 -34.25 4.03
CA GLU A 533 10.17 -34.54 3.28
C GLU A 533 11.32 -34.97 4.19
N LEU A 534 11.49 -34.29 5.34
CA LEU A 534 12.48 -34.67 6.35
C LEU A 534 12.18 -36.05 6.93
N GLY A 535 10.91 -36.36 7.23
CA GLY A 535 10.46 -37.67 7.69
C GLY A 535 10.77 -38.78 6.68
N ALA A 536 10.60 -38.51 5.38
CA ALA A 536 10.93 -39.44 4.30
C ALA A 536 12.46 -39.73 4.16
N THR A 537 13.33 -38.94 4.79
CA THR A 537 14.77 -39.24 4.90
C THR A 537 15.09 -40.28 5.98
N GLY A 538 14.10 -40.72 6.75
CA GLY A 538 14.29 -41.59 7.92
C GLY A 538 14.85 -40.87 9.14
N ALA A 539 14.86 -39.53 9.14
CA ALA A 539 15.21 -38.74 10.31
C ALA A 539 14.14 -38.92 11.38
N ARG A 540 14.47 -39.62 12.47
CA ARG A 540 13.64 -39.65 13.68
C ARG A 540 13.55 -38.22 14.23
N ARG A 541 12.37 -37.80 14.71
CA ARG A 541 12.20 -36.50 15.39
C ARG A 541 13.33 -36.31 16.41
N SER A 542 14.19 -35.32 16.19
CA SER A 542 15.26 -35.01 17.13
C SER A 542 14.62 -34.52 18.45
N PRO A 543 15.05 -35.01 19.62
CA PRO A 543 14.44 -34.66 20.93
C PRO A 543 14.44 -33.17 21.27
N GLY A 544 15.21 -32.34 20.56
CA GLY A 544 15.27 -30.88 20.78
C GLY A 544 13.98 -30.11 20.48
N SER A 545 12.99 -30.72 19.81
CA SER A 545 11.66 -30.13 19.59
C SER A 545 10.69 -30.33 20.77
N ALA A 546 11.07 -31.11 21.79
CA ALA A 546 10.14 -31.57 22.82
C ALA A 546 9.79 -30.51 23.88
N THR A 547 10.58 -29.44 24.00
CA THR A 547 10.30 -28.33 24.92
C THR A 547 9.05 -27.52 24.54
N ARG A 548 8.66 -27.48 23.25
CA ARG A 548 7.46 -26.78 22.78
C ARG A 548 6.13 -27.47 23.15
N GLY A 549 6.16 -28.72 23.62
CA GLY A 549 4.98 -29.47 24.05
C GLY A 549 4.72 -29.47 25.56
N LEU A 550 5.62 -28.85 26.35
CA LEU A 550 5.48 -28.73 27.79
C LEU A 550 4.65 -27.51 28.17
N THR A 551 3.75 -27.68 29.13
CA THR A 551 3.12 -26.54 29.81
C THR A 551 4.19 -25.77 30.60
N PRO A 552 3.98 -24.47 30.91
CA PRO A 552 4.93 -23.67 31.69
C PRO A 552 5.34 -24.34 33.02
N GLN A 553 4.40 -24.99 33.70
CA GLN A 553 4.65 -25.71 34.96
C GLN A 553 5.47 -26.99 34.76
N GLU A 554 5.20 -27.76 33.71
CA GLU A 554 6.00 -28.95 33.36
C GLU A 554 7.43 -28.58 32.96
N LEU A 555 7.62 -27.47 32.24
CA LEU A 555 8.94 -26.96 31.86
C LEU A 555 9.74 -26.52 33.10
N GLN A 556 9.11 -25.75 33.99
CA GLN A 556 9.76 -25.23 35.19
C GLN A 556 10.15 -26.35 36.16
N VAL A 557 9.29 -27.36 36.34
CA VAL A 557 9.60 -28.56 37.13
C VAL A 557 10.70 -29.40 36.47
N SER A 558 10.65 -29.58 35.15
CA SER A 558 11.65 -30.36 34.39
C SER A 558 13.05 -29.72 34.44
N ARG A 559 13.14 -28.39 34.36
CA ARG A 559 14.43 -27.66 34.45
C ARG A 559 15.11 -27.86 35.80
N LEU A 560 14.36 -27.71 36.90
CA LEU A 560 14.89 -27.92 38.24
C LEU A 560 15.27 -29.40 38.47
N ALA A 561 14.51 -30.33 37.89
CA ALA A 561 14.83 -31.75 37.95
C ALA A 561 16.09 -32.11 37.15
N ALA A 562 16.31 -31.48 35.99
CA ALA A 562 17.50 -31.65 35.16
C ALA A 562 18.77 -31.11 35.86
N GLN A 563 18.63 -30.10 36.71
CA GLN A 563 19.69 -29.57 37.57
C GLN A 563 20.03 -30.47 38.78
N GLY A 564 19.37 -31.63 38.91
CA GLY A 564 19.66 -32.61 39.96
C GLY A 564 18.90 -32.43 41.27
N LEU A 565 18.02 -31.42 41.39
CA LEU A 565 17.20 -31.25 42.60
C LEU A 565 16.25 -32.43 42.76
N SER A 566 15.96 -32.84 44.00
CA SER A 566 14.97 -33.86 44.33
C SER A 566 13.54 -33.33 44.29
N ASN A 567 12.54 -34.21 44.22
CA ASN A 567 11.13 -33.79 44.26
C ASN A 567 10.77 -33.02 45.55
N LYS A 568 11.51 -33.24 46.66
CA LYS A 568 11.32 -32.50 47.92
C LYS A 568 11.83 -31.06 47.80
N GLU A 569 12.99 -30.86 47.19
CA GLU A 569 13.59 -29.53 47.01
C GLU A 569 12.83 -28.71 45.97
N ILE A 570 12.40 -29.33 44.87
CA ILE A 570 11.55 -28.68 43.85
C ILE A 570 10.21 -28.26 44.45
N ALA A 571 9.59 -29.14 45.24
CA ALA A 571 8.35 -28.87 45.96
C ALA A 571 8.49 -27.65 46.88
N ALA A 572 9.57 -27.58 47.66
CA ALA A 572 9.86 -26.45 48.54
C ALA A 572 10.09 -25.14 47.76
N ARG A 573 10.80 -25.19 46.62
CA ARG A 573 11.16 -24.01 45.83
C ARG A 573 10.02 -23.44 44.99
N LEU A 574 9.08 -24.28 44.58
CA LEU A 574 7.91 -23.90 43.79
C LEU A 574 6.62 -23.81 44.60
N PHE A 575 6.69 -24.00 45.92
CA PHE A 575 5.52 -24.06 46.82
C PHE A 575 4.47 -25.10 46.37
N LEU A 576 4.94 -26.27 45.92
CA LEU A 576 4.11 -27.39 45.46
C LEU A 576 4.23 -28.60 46.39
N SER A 577 3.30 -29.55 46.32
CA SER A 577 3.46 -30.83 47.00
C SER A 577 4.46 -31.74 46.25
N ARG A 578 5.16 -32.63 46.97
CA ARG A 578 6.04 -33.67 46.36
C ARG A 578 5.30 -34.50 45.31
N ARG A 579 4.00 -34.77 45.53
CA ARG A 579 3.14 -35.53 44.62
C ARG A 579 2.85 -34.76 43.34
N THR A 580 2.66 -33.44 43.44
CA THR A 580 2.43 -32.54 42.29
C THR A 580 3.68 -32.46 41.40
N VAL A 581 4.86 -32.37 42.00
CA VAL A 581 6.14 -32.43 41.25
C VAL A 581 6.28 -33.77 40.51
N GLY A 582 5.99 -34.89 41.18
CA GLY A 582 5.99 -36.21 40.55
C GLY A 582 4.98 -36.34 39.39
N TYR A 583 3.80 -35.75 39.55
CA TYR A 583 2.78 -35.69 38.50
C TYR A 583 3.26 -34.94 37.25
N HIS A 584 3.84 -33.74 37.42
CA HIS A 584 4.36 -32.97 36.28
C HIS A 584 5.53 -33.68 35.59
N LEU A 585 6.43 -34.33 36.33
CA LEU A 585 7.51 -35.12 35.74
C LEU A 585 6.99 -36.33 34.95
N ASN A 586 6.01 -37.06 35.50
CA ASN A 586 5.38 -38.18 34.80
C ASN A 586 4.66 -37.76 33.51
N LYS A 587 4.14 -36.53 33.46
CA LYS A 587 3.55 -35.96 32.23
C LYS A 587 4.60 -35.42 31.26
N ALA A 588 5.72 -34.89 31.77
CA ALA A 588 6.80 -34.34 30.96
C ALA A 588 7.68 -35.42 30.32
N TYR A 589 7.95 -36.54 30.98
CA TYR A 589 8.84 -37.59 30.48
C TYR A 589 8.44 -38.17 29.11
N PRO A 590 7.16 -38.58 28.88
CA PRO A 590 6.74 -39.03 27.55
C PRO A 590 6.81 -37.93 26.49
N LYS A 591 6.56 -36.67 26.87
CA LYS A 591 6.64 -35.52 25.96
C LYS A 591 8.08 -35.23 25.55
N LEU A 592 9.02 -35.41 26.48
CA LEU A 592 10.47 -35.23 26.31
C LEU A 592 11.18 -36.46 25.73
N GLY A 593 10.50 -37.60 25.64
CA GLY A 593 11.08 -38.85 25.15
C GLY A 593 12.13 -39.47 26.08
N VAL A 594 12.06 -39.17 27.38
CA VAL A 594 12.98 -39.70 28.42
C VAL A 594 12.26 -40.68 29.33
N LEU A 595 12.97 -41.70 29.80
CA LEU A 595 12.43 -42.73 30.69
C LEU A 595 12.85 -42.53 32.15
N SER A 596 13.86 -41.70 32.38
CA SER A 596 14.44 -41.51 33.70
C SER A 596 14.88 -40.08 33.97
N ARG A 597 14.99 -39.73 35.25
CA ARG A 597 15.52 -38.43 35.70
C ARG A 597 16.99 -38.23 35.25
N LYS A 598 17.74 -39.33 35.15
CA LYS A 598 19.13 -39.31 34.70
C LYS A 598 19.23 -38.93 33.22
N GLU A 599 18.31 -39.43 32.39
CA GLU A 599 18.18 -39.02 30.99
C GLU A 599 17.69 -37.59 30.85
N LEU A 600 16.77 -37.13 31.71
CA LEU A 600 16.30 -35.74 31.71
C LEU A 600 17.45 -34.73 31.84
N ALA A 601 18.48 -35.03 32.64
CA ALA A 601 19.66 -34.16 32.80
C ALA A 601 20.50 -34.01 31.53
N THR A 602 20.30 -34.87 30.53
CA THR A 602 21.01 -34.84 29.24
C THR A 602 20.21 -34.12 28.14
N VAL A 603 18.97 -33.71 28.41
CA VAL A 603 18.10 -33.03 27.45
C VAL A 603 18.25 -31.50 27.61
N PRO A 604 18.56 -30.76 26.52
CA PRO A 604 18.61 -29.30 26.58
C PRO A 604 17.20 -28.72 26.74
N LEU A 605 16.90 -28.23 27.94
CA LEU A 605 15.67 -27.52 28.27
C LEU A 605 15.91 -26.01 28.18
N ALA A 606 15.80 -25.44 26.97
CA ALA A 606 15.86 -23.99 26.74
C ALA A 606 14.87 -23.25 27.63
#